data_AF-A0A9D7IST7-F1
#
_entry.id   AF-A0A9D7IST7-F1
#
_cell.length_a   1.000
_cell.length_b   1.000
_cell.length_c   1.000
_cell.angle_alpha   90.00
_cell.angle_beta   90.00
_cell.angle_gamma   90.00
#
_symmetry.space_group_name_H-M   'P 1'
#
loop_
_entity.id
_entity.type
_entity.pdbx_description
1 polymer ?
#
loop_
_entity_poly.entity_id
_entity_poly.type
_entity_poly.pdbx_seq_one_letter_code
_entity_poly.pdbx_strand_id
1 'polypeptide(L)'
;MSPKRCLLGQGWLQVKLNIEAYPGREFTGKISRINPSVDEKNRTFEIEALVANHSGELKPGSFVKAVIESNKIDSIITIPANSTVYLFGTYKVFVVQGNRIKEREVKLGDRLGDRLEIIEGLQPDERIAFPRPVSC
;
A
#
# COMPACT_ATOMS: atom_id res chain seq x y z
N MET A 1 33.65 -5.93 21.61
CA MET A 1 33.10 -4.88 20.73
C MET A 1 31.92 -5.47 19.97
N SER A 2 30.70 -5.19 20.40
CA SER A 2 29.48 -5.78 19.86
C SER A 2 28.79 -4.76 18.95
N PRO A 3 28.15 -5.20 17.86
CA PRO A 3 26.93 -4.55 17.44
C PRO A 3 25.80 -5.57 17.44
N LYS A 4 25.15 -5.69 18.59
CA LYS A 4 23.75 -6.09 18.63
C LYS A 4 22.93 -4.93 18.06
N ARG A 5 22.40 -5.10 16.85
CA ARG A 5 21.27 -4.28 16.39
C ARG A 5 20.34 -5.16 15.57
N CYS A 6 19.68 -6.03 16.32
CA CYS A 6 18.40 -6.62 15.93
C CYS A 6 17.42 -5.45 15.83
N LEU A 7 17.10 -5.02 14.62
CA LEU A 7 16.00 -4.13 14.34
C LEU A 7 15.19 -4.76 13.21
N LEU A 8 13.93 -5.04 13.56
CA LEU A 8 12.78 -5.15 12.66
C LEU A 8 12.55 -6.53 12.03
N GLY A 9 11.59 -7.25 12.62
CA GLY A 9 10.85 -8.30 11.96
C GLY A 9 10.04 -7.75 10.79
N GLN A 10 10.70 -7.55 9.66
CA GLN A 10 10.09 -7.25 8.37
C GLN A 10 10.46 -8.43 7.48
N GLY A 11 9.47 -9.20 7.04
CA GLY A 11 9.69 -10.26 6.06
C GLY A 11 10.47 -9.69 4.87
N TRP A 12 11.43 -10.45 4.35
CA TRP A 12 12.27 -10.03 3.24
C TRP A 12 11.39 -9.61 2.06
N LEU A 13 11.32 -8.31 1.78
CA LEU A 13 10.54 -7.76 0.69
C LEU A 13 11.13 -8.22 -0.65
N GLN A 14 10.26 -8.73 -1.53
CA GLN A 14 10.63 -9.13 -2.87
C GLN A 14 10.67 -7.90 -3.76
N VAL A 15 11.68 -7.83 -4.62
CA VAL A 15 11.77 -6.81 -5.66
C VAL A 15 11.80 -7.48 -7.03
N LYS A 16 10.96 -7.01 -7.94
CA LYS A 16 10.99 -7.35 -9.36
C LYS A 16 11.67 -6.23 -10.12
N LEU A 17 12.63 -6.57 -10.97
CA LEU A 17 13.39 -5.63 -11.76
C LEU A 17 13.08 -5.87 -13.23
N ASN A 18 12.80 -4.77 -13.93
CA ASN A 18 12.65 -4.73 -15.37
C ASN A 18 13.76 -3.84 -15.95
N ILE A 19 14.51 -4.38 -16.90
CA ILE A 19 15.62 -3.69 -17.56
C ILE A 19 15.14 -3.26 -18.94
N GLU A 20 15.25 -1.98 -19.27
CA GLU A 20 14.86 -1.47 -20.59
C GLU A 20 15.65 -2.13 -21.73
N ALA A 21 16.90 -2.53 -21.48
CA ALA A 21 17.74 -3.24 -22.44
C ALA A 21 17.25 -4.66 -22.75
N TYR A 22 16.43 -5.27 -21.90
CA TYR A 22 15.88 -6.62 -22.08
C TYR A 22 14.38 -6.62 -21.76
N PRO A 23 13.55 -5.98 -22.60
CA PRO A 23 12.12 -5.88 -22.36
C PRO A 23 11.49 -7.28 -22.31
N GLY A 24 10.75 -7.57 -21.24
CA GLY A 24 10.06 -8.85 -21.04
C GLY A 24 10.82 -9.88 -20.20
N ARG A 25 12.05 -9.58 -19.75
CA ARG A 25 12.72 -10.39 -18.73
C ARG A 25 12.58 -9.75 -17.35
N GLU A 26 12.04 -10.53 -16.42
CA GLU A 26 11.92 -10.14 -15.01
C GLU A 26 13.07 -10.74 -14.21
N PHE A 27 13.76 -9.90 -13.43
CA PHE A 27 14.75 -10.34 -12.45
C PHE A 27 14.19 -10.17 -11.05
N THR A 28 14.19 -11.23 -10.26
CA THR A 28 13.73 -11.19 -8.86
C THR A 28 14.91 -11.06 -7.91
N GLY A 29 14.81 -10.11 -6.99
CA GLY A 29 15.78 -9.90 -5.92
C GLY A 29 15.12 -9.79 -4.55
N LYS A 30 15.96 -9.77 -3.51
CA LYS A 30 15.54 -9.52 -2.14
C LYS A 30 16.16 -8.24 -1.62
N ILE A 31 15.37 -7.40 -0.95
CA ILE A 31 15.89 -6.20 -0.29
C ILE A 31 16.79 -6.64 0.87
N SER A 32 18.06 -6.20 0.85
CA SER A 32 19.04 -6.48 1.90
C SER A 32 19.18 -5.34 2.89
N ARG A 33 18.99 -4.09 2.44
CA ARG A 33 19.11 -2.90 3.28
C ARG A 33 18.19 -1.79 2.79
N ILE A 34 17.56 -1.10 3.73
CA ILE A 34 16.86 0.16 3.49
C ILE A 34 17.61 1.21 4.31
N ASN A 35 18.14 2.24 3.66
CA ASN A 35 18.76 3.37 4.33
C ASN A 35 17.67 4.38 4.70
N PRO A 36 17.37 4.60 6.00
CA PRO A 36 16.30 5.51 6.41
C PRO A 36 16.67 6.99 6.25
N SER A 37 17.92 7.30 5.90
CA SER A 37 18.34 8.67 5.59
C SER A 37 17.70 9.11 4.28
N VAL A 38 16.72 10.00 4.39
CA VAL A 38 16.07 10.65 3.25
C VAL A 38 17.02 11.73 2.72
N ASP A 39 17.33 11.69 1.44
CA ASP A 39 17.94 12.83 0.77
C ASP A 39 16.85 13.92 0.65
N GLU A 40 16.93 14.94 1.51
CA GLU A 40 15.94 16.02 1.59
C GLU A 40 15.75 16.76 0.26
N LYS A 41 16.77 16.78 -0.62
CA LYS A 41 16.68 17.44 -1.93
C LYS A 41 15.76 16.71 -2.89
N ASN A 42 15.78 15.38 -2.84
CA ASN A 42 15.05 14.52 -3.79
C ASN A 42 13.85 13.81 -3.15
N ARG A 43 13.73 13.87 -1.82
CA ARG A 43 12.74 13.12 -1.03
C ARG A 43 12.79 11.61 -1.32
N THR A 44 13.99 11.10 -1.61
CA THR A 44 14.26 9.69 -1.91
C THR A 44 15.07 9.06 -0.78
N PHE A 45 14.91 7.76 -0.61
CA PHE A 45 15.74 6.95 0.28
C PHE A 45 16.43 5.85 -0.52
N GLU A 46 17.63 5.48 -0.11
CA GLU A 46 18.42 4.46 -0.78
C GLU A 46 18.02 3.06 -0.31
N ILE A 47 17.87 2.15 -1.26
CA ILE A 47 17.57 0.74 -1.00
C ILE A 47 18.62 -0.11 -1.70
N GLU A 48 19.20 -1.06 -0.97
CA GLU A 48 20.08 -2.08 -1.54
C GLU A 48 19.29 -3.38 -1.68
N ALA A 49 19.31 -3.96 -2.88
CA ALA A 49 18.71 -5.25 -3.17
C ALA A 49 19.75 -6.21 -3.75
N LEU A 50 19.70 -7.46 -3.30
CA LEU A 50 20.52 -8.54 -3.82
C LEU A 50 19.75 -9.29 -4.90
N VAL A 51 20.35 -9.35 -6.09
CA VAL A 51 19.76 -9.94 -7.29
C VAL A 51 20.74 -10.96 -7.85
N ALA A 52 20.23 -12.14 -8.16
CA ALA A 52 21.03 -13.18 -8.77
C ALA A 52 21.31 -12.84 -10.24
N ASN A 53 22.58 -12.64 -10.59
CA ASN A 53 23.02 -12.30 -11.94
C ASN A 53 23.83 -13.44 -12.58
N HIS A 54 23.30 -14.67 -12.58
CA HIS A 54 24.03 -15.85 -13.09
C HIS A 54 24.37 -15.74 -14.59
N SER A 55 23.55 -15.04 -15.38
CA SER A 55 23.75 -14.83 -16.81
C SER A 55 24.67 -13.65 -17.14
N GLY A 56 25.06 -12.83 -16.16
CA GLY A 56 25.90 -11.63 -16.39
C GLY A 56 25.18 -10.50 -17.13
N GLU A 57 23.86 -10.57 -17.27
CA GLU A 57 23.06 -9.63 -18.05
C GLU A 57 22.83 -8.30 -17.33
N LEU A 58 22.85 -8.29 -15.99
CA LEU A 58 22.82 -7.07 -15.18
C LEU A 58 24.21 -6.42 -15.20
N LYS A 59 24.38 -5.43 -16.07
CA LYS A 59 25.62 -4.66 -16.18
C LYS A 59 25.63 -3.47 -15.22
N PRO A 60 26.74 -3.21 -14.50
CA PRO A 60 26.91 -2.00 -13.71
C PRO A 60 26.66 -0.73 -14.55
N GLY A 61 25.99 0.26 -13.97
CA GLY A 61 25.64 1.51 -14.65
C GLY A 61 24.36 1.47 -15.49
N SER A 62 23.67 0.33 -15.56
CA SER A 62 22.37 0.23 -16.22
C SER A 62 21.27 0.87 -15.39
N PHE A 63 20.31 1.53 -16.06
CA PHE A 63 19.06 1.95 -15.43
C PHE A 63 18.07 0.78 -15.43
N VAL A 64 17.44 0.56 -14.28
CA VAL A 64 16.45 -0.51 -14.09
C VAL A 64 15.24 0.05 -13.37
N LYS A 65 14.05 -0.43 -13.73
CA LYS A 65 12.83 -0.13 -13.01
C LYS A 65 12.57 -1.23 -12.00
N ALA A 66 12.59 -0.87 -10.72
CA ALA A 66 12.31 -1.77 -9.61
C ALA A 66 10.85 -1.62 -9.16
N VAL A 67 10.17 -2.76 -9.00
CA VAL A 67 8.85 -2.86 -8.39
C VAL A 67 9.01 -3.67 -7.11
N ILE A 68 8.83 -2.99 -5.98
CA ILE A 68 8.89 -3.63 -4.67
C ILE A 68 7.48 -4.10 -4.33
N GLU A 69 7.32 -5.41 -4.18
CA GLU A 69 6.06 -5.99 -3.73
C GLU A 69 6.06 -5.97 -2.21
N SER A 70 5.51 -4.90 -1.63
CA SER A 70 5.16 -4.89 -0.21
C SER A 70 4.03 -5.90 0.00
N ASN A 71 4.07 -6.65 1.11
CA ASN A 71 2.99 -7.56 1.46
C ASN A 71 1.67 -6.80 1.33
N LYS A 72 0.77 -7.36 0.49
CA LYS A 72 -0.62 -6.92 0.39
C LYS A 72 -1.13 -6.78 1.81
N ILE A 73 -1.66 -5.60 2.16
CA ILE A 73 -2.42 -5.45 3.39
C ILE A 73 -3.55 -6.48 3.28
N ASP A 74 -3.52 -7.48 4.15
CA ASP A 74 -4.45 -8.59 4.14
C ASP A 74 -5.87 -8.03 4.26
N SER A 75 -6.63 -8.12 3.17
CA SER A 75 -8.08 -7.85 3.12
C SER A 75 -8.53 -6.53 3.76
N ILE A 76 -8.14 -5.40 3.17
CA ILE A 76 -8.67 -4.08 3.58
C ILE A 76 -10.10 -3.86 3.09
N ILE A 77 -10.99 -3.43 3.98
CA ILE A 77 -12.34 -2.99 3.63
C ILE A 77 -12.21 -1.57 3.09
N THR A 78 -12.62 -1.34 1.84
CA THR A 78 -12.63 0.00 1.25
C THR A 78 -14.02 0.40 0.78
N ILE A 79 -14.38 1.66 1.02
CA ILE A 79 -15.66 2.22 0.60
C ILE A 79 -15.45 3.50 -0.22
N PRO A 80 -16.38 3.87 -1.11
CA PRO A 80 -16.31 5.15 -1.82
C PRO A 80 -16.29 6.33 -0.85
N ALA A 81 -15.44 7.32 -1.10
CA ALA A 81 -15.26 8.47 -0.20
C ALA A 81 -16.53 9.31 0.00
N ASN A 82 -17.44 9.30 -0.97
CA ASN A 82 -18.71 10.02 -0.85
C ASN A 82 -19.73 9.29 0.05
N SER A 83 -19.50 8.04 0.44
CA SER A 83 -20.41 7.24 1.28
C SER A 83 -20.15 7.40 2.78
N THR A 84 -19.17 8.23 3.16
CA THR A 84 -18.88 8.61 4.54
C THR A 84 -19.43 9.99 4.86
N VAL A 85 -19.99 10.15 6.06
CA VAL A 85 -20.44 11.43 6.60
C VAL A 85 -19.60 11.76 7.83
N TYR A 86 -19.06 12.98 7.88
CA TYR A 86 -18.37 13.48 9.06
C TYR A 86 -19.30 14.37 9.86
N LEU A 87 -19.58 14.00 11.11
CA LEU A 87 -20.49 14.74 11.98
C LEU A 87 -20.02 14.64 13.43
N PHE A 88 -20.02 15.76 14.16
CA PHE A 88 -19.64 15.81 15.59
C PHE A 88 -18.27 15.18 15.92
N GLY A 89 -17.30 15.32 15.02
CA GLY A 89 -15.94 14.82 15.27
C GLY A 89 -15.72 13.34 14.93
N THR A 90 -16.73 12.64 14.42
CA THR A 90 -16.63 11.23 14.05
C THR A 90 -17.07 10.96 12.61
N TYR A 91 -16.50 9.93 12.00
CA TYR A 91 -16.87 9.45 10.68
C TYR A 91 -17.93 8.37 10.80
N LYS A 92 -18.94 8.47 9.94
CA LYS A 92 -20.08 7.57 9.97
C LYS A 92 -20.45 7.09 8.59
N VAL A 93 -20.99 5.88 8.53
CA VAL A 93 -21.52 5.24 7.33
C VAL A 93 -22.93 4.74 7.60
N PHE A 94 -23.71 4.58 6.54
CA PHE A 94 -25.08 4.10 6.63
C PHE A 94 -25.16 2.67 6.10
N VAL A 95 -25.34 1.70 7.00
CA VAL A 95 -25.41 0.27 6.66
C VAL A 95 -26.86 -0.12 6.38
N VAL A 96 -27.09 -0.83 5.29
CA VAL A 96 -28.41 -1.33 4.87
C VAL A 96 -28.63 -2.72 5.46
N GLN A 97 -29.63 -2.83 6.35
CA GLN A 97 -30.05 -4.08 6.98
C GLN A 97 -31.50 -4.38 6.59
N GLY A 98 -31.66 -5.18 5.54
CA GLY A 98 -32.97 -5.46 4.96
C GLY A 98 -33.62 -4.17 4.45
N ASN A 99 -34.73 -3.76 5.06
CA ASN A 99 -35.46 -2.55 4.70
C ASN A 99 -35.19 -1.36 5.64
N ARG A 100 -34.11 -1.42 6.44
CA ARG A 100 -33.73 -0.36 7.38
C ARG A 100 -32.31 0.09 7.11
N ILE A 101 -32.05 1.36 7.38
CA ILE A 101 -30.71 1.96 7.31
C ILE A 101 -30.29 2.29 8.73
N LYS A 102 -29.10 1.83 9.13
CA LYS A 102 -28.52 2.12 10.44
C LYS A 102 -27.24 2.92 10.28
N GLU A 103 -27.17 4.05 10.96
CA GLU A 103 -25.94 4.82 11.08
C GLU A 103 -24.93 4.05 11.94
N ARG A 104 -23.68 3.98 11.49
CA ARG A 104 -22.59 3.33 12.19
C ARG A 104 -21.35 4.20 12.15
N GLU A 105 -20.76 4.40 13.31
CA GLU A 105 -19.46 5.05 13.46
C GLU A 105 -18.35 4.13 12.94
N VAL A 106 -17.39 4.70 12.20
CA VAL A 106 -16.26 4.00 11.62
C VAL A 106 -14.97 4.76 11.87
N LYS A 107 -13.86 4.02 11.95
CA LYS A 107 -12.52 4.61 11.88
C LYS A 107 -11.96 4.45 10.48
N LEU A 108 -11.52 5.55 9.91
CA LEU A 108 -10.93 5.60 8.59
C LEU A 108 -9.41 5.38 8.67
N GLY A 109 -8.88 4.71 7.66
CA GLY A 109 -7.44 4.55 7.44
C GLY A 109 -6.98 5.33 6.22
N ASP A 110 -6.16 4.67 5.39
CA ASP A 110 -5.57 5.31 4.23
C ASP A 110 -6.61 5.65 3.16
N ARG A 111 -6.31 6.72 2.41
CA ARG A 111 -7.07 7.10 1.22
C ARG A 111 -6.43 6.50 -0.02
N LEU A 112 -7.17 5.62 -0.69
CA LEU A 112 -6.75 4.97 -1.93
C LEU A 112 -7.54 5.55 -3.10
N GLY A 113 -7.07 6.70 -3.61
CA GLY A 113 -7.72 7.40 -4.74
C GLY A 113 -9.09 7.98 -4.37
N ASP A 114 -10.16 7.40 -4.92
CA ASP A 114 -11.56 7.75 -4.66
C ASP A 114 -12.20 6.92 -3.54
N ARG A 115 -11.44 5.98 -2.95
CA ARG A 115 -11.87 5.11 -1.86
C ARG A 115 -11.17 5.44 -0.56
N LEU A 116 -11.84 5.12 0.54
CA LEU A 116 -11.33 5.22 1.90
C LEU A 116 -11.26 3.82 2.51
N GLU A 117 -10.16 3.54 3.19
CA GLU A 117 -10.01 2.35 4.02
C GLU A 117 -10.81 2.48 5.32
N ILE A 118 -11.45 1.39 5.73
CA ILE A 118 -12.10 1.23 7.03
C ILE A 118 -11.23 0.34 7.91
N ILE A 119 -10.70 0.92 9.00
CA ILE A 119 -9.92 0.20 10.01
C ILE A 119 -10.87 -0.50 10.99
N GLU A 120 -11.94 0.18 11.40
CA GLU A 120 -12.91 -0.33 12.37
C GLU A 120 -14.34 0.11 12.03
N GLY A 121 -15.30 -0.71 12.43
CA GLY A 121 -16.73 -0.37 12.39
C GLY A 121 -17.51 -0.95 11.21
N LEU A 122 -16.87 -1.70 10.31
CA LEU A 122 -17.57 -2.41 9.24
C LEU A 122 -17.05 -3.84 9.11
N GLN A 123 -17.92 -4.76 8.71
CA GLN A 123 -17.54 -6.13 8.36
C GLN A 123 -17.47 -6.30 6.83
N PRO A 124 -16.68 -7.26 6.33
CA PRO A 124 -16.70 -7.63 4.92
C PRO A 124 -18.13 -7.96 4.46
N ASP A 125 -18.44 -7.64 3.20
CA ASP A 125 -19.73 -7.90 2.55
C ASP A 125 -20.96 -7.15 3.11
N GLU A 126 -20.79 -6.23 4.07
CA GLU A 126 -21.89 -5.35 4.49
C GLU A 126 -22.26 -4.36 3.39
N ARG A 127 -23.57 -4.23 3.14
CA ARG A 127 -24.10 -3.25 2.18
C ARG A 127 -24.19 -1.88 2.84
N ILE A 128 -23.62 -0.88 2.19
CA ILE A 128 -23.73 0.53 2.60
C ILE A 128 -24.57 1.33 1.61
N ALA A 129 -25.19 2.41 2.08
CA ALA A 129 -25.90 3.34 1.23
C ALA A 129 -24.89 4.21 0.46
N PHE A 130 -25.01 4.21 -0.87
CA PHE A 130 -24.28 5.14 -1.73
C PHE A 130 -25.16 6.37 -1.96
N PRO A 131 -24.70 7.59 -1.62
CA PRO A 131 -25.50 8.78 -1.86
C PRO A 131 -25.62 9.00 -3.36
N ARG A 132 -26.86 9.21 -3.81
CA ARG A 132 -27.13 9.53 -5.21
C ARG A 132 -26.56 10.94 -5.48
N PRO A 133 -25.70 11.12 -6.49
CA PRO A 133 -25.23 12.46 -6.84
C PRO A 133 -26.44 13.30 -7.25
N VAL A 134 -26.65 14.41 -6.54
CA VAL A 134 -27.61 15.43 -6.95
C VAL A 134 -26.97 16.22 -8.10
N SER A 135 -27.41 15.95 -9.32
CA SER A 135 -27.20 16.86 -10.45
C SER A 135 -28.13 18.05 -10.24
N CYS A 136 -27.57 19.21 -9.91
CA CYS A 136 -28.26 20.49 -10.02
C CYS A 136 -28.50 20.83 -11.50
#